data_AF-A0A7L7LDS2-F1
#
_entry.id   AF-A0A7L7LDS2-F1
#
_cell.length_a   1.000
_cell.length_b   1.000
_cell.length_c   1.000
_cell.angle_alpha   90.00
_cell.angle_beta   90.00
_cell.angle_gamma   90.00
#
_symmetry.space_group_name_H-M   'P 1'
#
loop_
_entity.id
_entity.type
_entity.pdbx_description
1 polymer ?
#
loop_
_entity_poly.entity_id
_entity_poly.type
_entity_poly.pdbx_seq_one_letter_code
_entity_poly.pdbx_strand_id
1 'polypeptide(L)'
;MIRFIYLGLFFSLLVSFSSFGQSIAQLEKRNGFRDARLGASIKTFRNLVFTESEGNTKYYRRKTDVLKMKGVTFADITYAFYKDKLSHIFITINGVENSRNFVSLLESLYGEGERLYPWVESFDNVLEWNGENITLTYGEIASTKESVIHYYSLSTNF
;
A
#
# COMPACT_ATOMS: atom_id res chain seq x y z
N MET A 1 16.69 27.88 60.19
CA MET A 1 15.36 28.45 59.83
C MET A 1 15.63 29.63 58.91
N ILE A 2 15.17 29.81 57.67
CA ILE A 2 14.13 29.23 56.81
C ILE A 2 14.59 29.49 55.33
N ARG A 3 14.26 28.59 54.40
CA ARG A 3 14.46 28.67 52.93
C ARG A 3 13.32 29.46 52.26
N PHE A 4 13.56 30.17 51.14
CA PHE A 4 12.65 30.40 49.98
C PHE A 4 13.52 31.00 48.84
N ILE A 5 13.87 30.35 47.71
CA ILE A 5 13.14 29.84 46.52
C ILE A 5 12.40 30.93 45.73
N TYR A 6 12.92 31.27 44.54
CA TYR A 6 12.18 31.70 43.35
C TYR A 6 12.88 31.06 42.13
N LEU A 7 12.46 29.87 41.71
CA LEU A 7 11.43 29.57 40.69
C LEU A 7 11.80 30.11 39.29
N GLY A 8 12.70 29.39 38.63
CA GLY A 8 12.91 29.51 37.18
C GLY A 8 11.79 28.79 36.44
N LEU A 9 10.95 29.56 35.75
CA LEU A 9 9.94 29.05 34.83
C LEU A 9 10.63 28.60 33.53
N PHE A 10 10.93 27.31 33.43
CA PHE A 10 11.36 26.68 32.18
C PHE A 10 10.11 26.22 31.44
N PHE A 11 9.59 27.07 30.54
CA PHE A 11 8.47 26.72 29.67
C PHE A 11 9.00 25.82 28.54
N SER A 12 9.09 24.52 28.79
CA SER A 12 9.45 23.54 27.76
C SER A 12 8.28 23.38 26.78
N LEU A 13 8.40 24.07 25.64
CA LEU A 13 7.57 23.88 24.46
C LEU A 13 7.80 22.46 23.91
N LEU A 14 6.95 21.51 24.27
CA LEU A 14 6.90 20.21 23.59
C LEU A 14 6.22 20.44 22.24
N VAL A 15 7.01 20.79 21.23
CA VAL A 15 6.59 20.70 19.83
C VAL A 15 6.55 19.22 19.50
N SER A 16 5.37 18.62 19.65
CA SER A 16 5.07 17.32 19.07
C SER A 16 5.12 17.47 17.55
N PHE A 17 6.29 17.22 16.95
CA PHE A 17 6.38 17.02 15.51
C PHE A 17 5.66 15.71 15.20
N SER A 18 4.38 15.79 14.87
CA SER A 18 3.67 14.67 14.29
C SER A 18 4.39 14.29 12.99
N SER A 19 4.98 13.08 12.97
CA SER A 19 5.86 12.59 11.91
C SER A 19 5.09 12.16 10.65
N PHE A 20 4.17 12.99 10.16
CA PHE A 20 3.33 12.68 9.00
C PHE A 20 4.14 12.57 7.67
N GLY A 21 5.36 13.10 7.62
CA GLY A 21 6.16 13.17 6.39
C GLY A 21 7.16 12.03 6.13
N GLN A 22 7.38 11.10 7.07
CA GLN A 22 8.46 10.10 6.91
C GLN A 22 8.05 8.85 6.11
N SER A 23 6.76 8.69 5.79
CA SER A 23 6.21 7.37 5.48
C SER A 23 5.72 7.21 4.03
N ILE A 24 5.08 8.24 3.45
CA ILE A 24 4.75 8.28 2.01
C ILE A 24 6.03 8.29 1.15
N ALA A 25 7.10 8.95 1.60
CA ALA A 25 8.40 8.90 0.93
C ALA A 25 8.96 7.47 0.81
N GLN A 26 8.61 6.57 1.74
CA GLN A 26 8.99 5.15 1.62
C GLN A 26 8.17 4.41 0.56
N LEU A 27 6.88 4.72 0.44
CA LEU A 27 6.02 4.20 -0.64
C LEU A 27 6.59 4.62 -2.00
N GLU A 28 6.90 5.90 -2.17
CA GLU A 28 7.55 6.46 -3.36
C GLU A 28 8.89 5.78 -3.66
N LYS A 29 9.77 5.65 -2.66
CA LYS A 29 11.07 5.01 -2.84
C LYS A 29 10.94 3.56 -3.31
N ARG A 30 9.98 2.81 -2.73
CA ARG A 30 9.71 1.42 -3.11
C ARG A 30 9.07 1.33 -4.50
N ASN A 31 8.18 2.26 -4.83
CA ASN A 31 7.47 2.36 -6.10
C ASN A 31 6.89 1.02 -6.58
N GLY A 32 6.19 0.31 -5.69
CA GLY A 32 5.61 -1.00 -5.99
C GLY A 32 5.69 -1.96 -4.80
N PHE A 33 5.67 -3.26 -5.10
CA PHE A 33 5.58 -4.32 -4.11
C PHE A 33 6.76 -5.29 -4.21
N ARG A 34 7.51 -5.45 -3.11
CA ARG A 34 8.75 -6.23 -3.04
C ARG A 34 9.74 -5.81 -4.13
N ASP A 35 10.12 -6.72 -5.03
CA ASP A 35 11.03 -6.49 -6.15
C ASP A 35 10.31 -5.99 -7.42
N ALA A 36 8.97 -6.05 -7.45
CA ALA A 36 8.18 -5.56 -8.58
C ALA A 36 7.99 -4.05 -8.46
N ARG A 37 8.67 -3.31 -9.34
CA ARG A 37 8.59 -1.85 -9.43
C ARG A 37 7.67 -1.42 -10.57
N LEU A 38 6.81 -0.46 -10.33
CA LEU A 38 5.98 0.17 -11.36
C LEU A 38 6.87 0.80 -12.44
N GLY A 39 6.42 0.74 -13.70
CA GLY A 39 7.17 1.15 -14.88
C GLY A 39 8.24 0.16 -15.37
N ALA A 40 8.52 -0.91 -14.62
CA ALA A 40 9.47 -1.93 -15.05
C ALA A 40 8.95 -2.67 -16.29
N SER A 41 9.86 -3.00 -17.22
CA SER A 41 9.49 -3.76 -18.42
C SER A 41 9.16 -5.20 -18.04
N ILE A 42 8.16 -5.79 -18.70
CA ILE A 42 7.83 -7.22 -18.56
C ILE A 42 9.06 -8.13 -18.74
N LYS A 43 10.04 -7.71 -19.56
CA LYS A 43 11.28 -8.44 -19.80
C LYS A 43 12.18 -8.60 -18.57
N THR A 44 12.00 -7.77 -17.53
CA THR A 44 12.78 -7.90 -16.28
C THR A 44 12.19 -8.95 -15.34
N PHE A 45 10.99 -9.45 -15.63
CA PHE A 45 10.29 -10.45 -14.82
C PHE A 45 10.60 -11.85 -15.34
N ARG A 46 10.74 -12.79 -14.41
CA ARG A 46 10.90 -14.22 -14.73
C ARG A 46 9.70 -14.99 -14.18
N ASN A 47 9.39 -16.11 -14.81
CA ASN A 47 8.33 -17.04 -14.38
C ASN A 47 6.93 -16.42 -14.31
N LEU A 48 6.67 -15.42 -15.17
CA LEU A 48 5.31 -14.91 -15.37
C LEU A 48 4.48 -15.93 -16.16
N VAL A 49 3.22 -16.06 -15.76
CA VAL A 49 2.20 -16.87 -16.41
C VAL A 49 1.08 -15.91 -16.79
N PHE A 50 0.82 -15.82 -18.09
CA PHE A 50 -0.29 -15.03 -18.61
C PHE A 50 -1.62 -15.56 -18.06
N THR A 51 -2.47 -14.65 -17.62
CA THR A 51 -3.82 -14.99 -17.14
C THR A 51 -4.87 -14.50 -18.13
N GLU A 52 -4.86 -13.20 -18.43
CA GLU A 52 -5.85 -12.57 -19.29
C GLU A 52 -5.34 -11.24 -19.86
N SER A 53 -6.13 -10.64 -20.76
CA SER A 53 -5.86 -9.33 -21.33
C SER A 53 -7.12 -8.51 -21.47
N GLU A 54 -7.00 -7.21 -21.24
CA GLU A 54 -8.07 -6.23 -21.38
C GLU A 54 -7.51 -5.01 -22.13
N GLY A 55 -7.98 -4.80 -23.37
CA GLY A 55 -7.43 -3.78 -24.25
C GLY A 55 -5.91 -3.94 -24.44
N ASN A 56 -5.13 -2.93 -24.04
CA ASN A 56 -3.66 -2.92 -24.13
C ASN A 56 -2.96 -3.39 -22.83
N THR A 57 -3.74 -3.89 -21.86
CA THR A 57 -3.23 -4.37 -20.58
C THR A 57 -3.23 -5.89 -20.57
N LYS A 58 -2.12 -6.49 -20.14
CA LYS A 58 -1.99 -7.94 -19.97
C LYS A 58 -1.71 -8.27 -18.51
N TYR A 59 -2.40 -9.26 -17.98
CA TYR A 59 -2.34 -9.66 -16.59
C TYR A 59 -1.55 -10.97 -16.46
N TYR A 60 -0.77 -11.08 -15.39
CA TYR A 60 0.10 -12.21 -15.12
C TYR A 60 0.15 -12.54 -13.63
N ARG A 61 0.37 -13.82 -13.34
CA ARG A 61 0.81 -14.30 -12.03
C ARG A 61 2.26 -14.75 -12.11
N ARG A 62 3.03 -14.58 -11.03
CA ARG A 62 4.43 -15.04 -10.97
C ARG A 62 4.52 -16.32 -10.15
N LYS A 63 4.97 -17.43 -10.75
CA LYS A 63 5.02 -18.74 -10.07
C LYS A 63 5.88 -18.78 -8.80
N THR A 64 6.84 -17.87 -8.69
CA THR A 64 7.81 -17.83 -7.60
C THR A 64 7.42 -16.88 -6.48
N ASP A 65 6.22 -16.30 -6.53
CA ASP A 65 5.77 -15.42 -5.46
C ASP A 65 5.51 -16.18 -4.16
N VAL A 66 6.02 -15.61 -3.08
CA VAL A 66 5.71 -16.07 -1.73
C VAL A 66 4.42 -15.40 -1.28
N LEU A 67 3.33 -16.16 -1.16
CA LEU A 67 2.01 -15.64 -0.77
C LEU A 67 1.85 -15.42 0.74
N LYS A 68 2.95 -15.07 1.43
CA LYS A 68 2.96 -14.75 2.86
C LYS A 68 3.90 -13.59 3.16
N MET A 69 3.53 -12.74 4.11
CA MET A 69 4.36 -11.65 4.60
C MET A 69 4.03 -11.33 6.04
N LYS A 70 5.00 -11.46 6.95
CA LYS A 70 4.88 -11.03 8.36
C LYS A 70 3.59 -11.53 9.05
N GLY A 71 3.21 -12.78 8.83
CA GLY A 71 2.01 -13.39 9.41
C GLY A 71 0.73 -13.23 8.57
N VAL A 72 0.73 -12.35 7.57
CA VAL A 72 -0.37 -12.20 6.61
C VAL A 72 -0.22 -13.22 5.49
N THR A 73 -1.32 -13.87 5.11
CA THR A 73 -1.38 -14.78 3.96
C THR A 73 -2.18 -14.14 2.82
N PHE A 74 -1.60 -14.13 1.62
CA PHE A 74 -2.23 -13.64 0.40
C PHE A 74 -2.92 -14.79 -0.32
N ALA A 75 -4.07 -14.52 -0.93
CA ALA A 75 -4.75 -15.46 -1.81
C ALA A 75 -4.15 -15.42 -3.23
N ASP A 76 -3.82 -14.22 -3.71
CA ASP A 76 -3.28 -14.03 -5.06
C ASP A 76 -2.40 -12.77 -5.15
N ILE A 77 -1.48 -12.76 -6.12
CA ILE A 77 -0.75 -11.57 -6.56
C ILE A 77 -0.81 -11.53 -8.09
N THR A 78 -1.42 -10.47 -8.63
CA THR A 78 -1.57 -10.26 -10.06
C THR A 78 -0.83 -8.99 -10.50
N TYR A 79 -0.08 -9.09 -11.59
CA TYR A 79 0.68 -8.01 -12.19
C TYR A 79 0.07 -7.62 -13.53
N ALA A 80 -0.32 -6.36 -13.68
CA ALA A 80 -0.88 -5.84 -14.93
C ALA A 80 0.14 -4.98 -15.67
N PHE A 81 0.41 -5.34 -16.92
CA PHE A 81 1.35 -4.64 -17.78
C PHE A 81 0.60 -3.89 -18.88
N TYR A 82 0.65 -2.57 -18.85
CA TYR A 82 0.17 -1.71 -19.93
C TYR A 82 1.34 -1.34 -20.84
N LYS A 83 1.22 -1.59 -22.15
CA LYS A 83 2.30 -1.38 -23.13
C LYS A 83 3.65 -1.99 -22.67
N ASP A 84 3.58 -3.23 -22.17
CA ASP A 84 4.73 -4.00 -21.66
C ASP A 84 5.47 -3.38 -20.44
N LYS A 85 4.88 -2.38 -19.77
CA LYS A 85 5.37 -1.84 -18.49
C LYS A 85 4.41 -2.16 -17.35
N LEU A 86 4.94 -2.55 -16.19
CA LEU A 86 4.13 -2.84 -15.01
C LEU A 86 3.41 -1.56 -14.56
N SER A 87 2.08 -1.53 -14.67
CA SER A 87 1.27 -0.36 -14.31
C SER A 87 0.42 -0.58 -13.07
N HIS A 88 0.05 -1.84 -12.78
CA HIS A 88 -0.70 -2.19 -11.58
C HIS A 88 -0.19 -3.48 -10.93
N ILE A 89 -0.30 -3.55 -9.60
CA ILE A 89 -0.10 -4.75 -8.81
C ILE A 89 -1.33 -4.91 -7.91
N PHE A 90 -1.98 -6.06 -8.00
CA PHE A 90 -3.13 -6.43 -7.18
C PHE A 90 -2.73 -7.54 -6.22
N ILE A 91 -3.11 -7.40 -4.96
CA ILE A 91 -2.96 -8.45 -3.94
C ILE A 91 -4.32 -8.71 -3.34
N THR A 92 -4.77 -9.96 -3.40
CA THR A 92 -6.02 -10.38 -2.78
C THR A 92 -5.71 -11.03 -1.44
N ILE A 93 -6.46 -10.66 -0.40
CA ILE A 93 -6.34 -11.22 0.93
C ILE A 93 -7.73 -11.67 1.39
N ASN A 94 -7.82 -12.92 1.85
CA ASN A 94 -9.07 -13.48 2.36
C ASN A 94 -9.17 -13.27 3.87
N GLY A 95 -10.36 -12.92 4.33
CA GLY A 95 -10.72 -12.82 5.74
C GLY A 95 -10.38 -11.45 6.34
N VAL A 96 -11.39 -10.83 6.95
CA VAL A 96 -11.33 -9.48 7.55
C VAL A 96 -10.15 -9.30 8.50
N GLU A 97 -9.90 -10.26 9.40
CA GLU A 97 -8.80 -10.15 10.36
C GLU A 97 -7.43 -10.12 9.68
N ASN A 98 -7.21 -11.03 8.72
CA ASN A 98 -5.97 -11.11 7.95
C ASN A 98 -5.76 -9.85 7.09
N SER A 99 -6.84 -9.34 6.49
CA SER A 99 -6.85 -8.05 5.76
C SER A 99 -6.46 -6.87 6.64
N ARG A 100 -7.06 -6.75 7.84
CA ARG A 100 -6.75 -5.66 8.79
C ARG A 100 -5.35 -5.77 9.38
N ASN A 101 -4.84 -6.98 9.60
CA ASN A 101 -3.44 -7.19 9.96
C ASN A 101 -2.49 -6.67 8.87
N PHE A 102 -2.87 -6.79 7.60
CA PHE A 102 -2.10 -6.21 6.50
C PHE A 102 -2.20 -4.69 6.47
N VAL A 103 -3.36 -4.09 6.75
CA VAL A 103 -3.49 -2.64 6.91
C VAL A 103 -2.55 -2.13 8.00
N SER A 104 -2.53 -2.74 9.18
CA SER A 104 -1.60 -2.33 10.25
C SER A 104 -0.13 -2.46 9.83
N LEU A 105 0.21 -3.46 9.00
CA LEU A 105 1.55 -3.58 8.43
C LEU A 105 1.83 -2.44 7.43
N LEU A 106 0.90 -2.10 6.54
CA LEU A 106 1.04 -0.96 5.62
C LEU A 106 1.20 0.35 6.39
N GLU A 107 0.42 0.56 7.44
CA GLU A 107 0.51 1.75 8.28
C GLU A 107 1.85 1.85 9.00
N SER A 108 2.40 0.73 9.44
CA SER A 108 3.76 0.71 10.02
C SER A 108 4.87 1.07 9.03
N LEU A 109 4.62 0.91 7.72
CA LEU A 109 5.58 1.19 6.65
C LEU A 109 5.38 2.58 6.05
N TYR A 110 4.13 2.99 5.87
CA TYR A 110 3.72 4.13 5.04
C TYR A 110 2.87 5.15 5.79
N GLY A 111 2.68 4.99 7.11
CA GLY A 111 1.88 5.89 7.94
C GLY A 111 0.40 5.60 7.80
N GLU A 112 -0.43 6.32 8.54
CA GLU A 112 -1.89 6.15 8.46
C GLU A 112 -2.41 6.43 7.04
N GLY A 113 -3.30 5.57 6.55
CA GLY A 113 -3.95 5.76 5.25
C GLY A 113 -5.11 6.73 5.35
N GLU A 114 -5.34 7.50 4.28
CA GLU A 114 -6.52 8.37 4.18
C GLU A 114 -7.77 7.51 4.00
N ARG A 115 -8.75 7.68 4.89
CA ARG A 115 -10.03 7.00 4.79
C ARG A 115 -10.88 7.67 3.73
N LEU A 116 -11.16 6.94 2.65
CA LEU A 116 -12.16 7.35 1.68
C LEU A 116 -13.53 6.96 2.22
N TYR A 117 -14.42 7.95 2.42
CA TYR A 117 -15.80 7.66 2.81
C TYR A 117 -16.47 6.79 1.74
N PRO A 118 -17.22 5.75 2.14
CA PRO A 118 -17.76 4.77 1.21
C PRO A 118 -18.91 5.40 0.43
N TRP A 119 -18.59 6.02 -0.71
CA TRP A 119 -19.59 6.35 -1.73
C TRP A 119 -20.02 5.11 -2.53
N VAL A 120 -19.52 3.92 -2.17
CA VAL A 120 -19.74 2.68 -2.89
C VAL A 120 -20.16 1.60 -1.89
N GLU A 121 -21.41 1.14 -1.97
CA GLU A 121 -21.98 0.07 -1.11
C GLU A 121 -21.16 -1.23 -1.15
N SER A 122 -20.33 -1.40 -2.18
CA SER A 122 -19.49 -2.58 -2.39
C SER A 122 -18.32 -2.72 -1.38
N PHE A 123 -17.97 -1.67 -0.63
CA PHE A 123 -16.81 -1.69 0.27
C PHE A 123 -17.14 -1.31 1.72
N ASP A 124 -16.72 -2.15 2.67
CA ASP A 124 -16.85 -1.92 4.11
C ASP A 124 -15.80 -0.88 4.61
N ASN A 125 -14.63 -0.85 3.98
CA ASN A 125 -13.52 0.03 4.35
C ASN A 125 -12.62 0.30 3.14
N VAL A 126 -12.31 1.57 2.88
CA VAL A 126 -11.39 1.99 1.83
C VAL A 126 -10.35 2.94 2.40
N LEU A 127 -9.07 2.61 2.20
CA LEU A 127 -7.94 3.43 2.59
C LEU A 127 -7.06 3.73 1.39
N GLU A 128 -6.45 4.90 1.38
CA GLU A 128 -5.56 5.33 0.31
C GLU A 128 -4.27 5.94 0.86
N TRP A 129 -3.16 5.66 0.20
CA TRP A 129 -1.87 6.32 0.39
C TRP A 129 -1.44 6.92 -0.94
N ASN A 130 -1.36 8.25 -0.98
CA ASN A 130 -1.04 8.99 -2.19
C ASN A 130 0.41 9.47 -2.17
N GLY A 131 1.21 8.95 -3.09
CA GLY A 131 2.49 9.51 -3.46
C GLY A 131 2.37 10.41 -4.69
N GLU A 132 3.50 10.98 -5.12
CA GLU A 132 3.62 11.76 -6.36
C GLU A 132 3.45 10.91 -7.62
N ASN A 133 3.98 9.67 -7.64
CA ASN A 133 4.02 8.80 -8.81
C ASN A 133 3.28 7.48 -8.62
N ILE A 134 2.94 7.15 -7.38
CA ILE A 134 2.28 5.90 -7.00
C ILE A 134 1.13 6.18 -6.05
N THR A 135 0.02 5.49 -6.28
CA THR A 135 -1.04 5.35 -5.28
C THR A 135 -1.13 3.90 -4.84
N LEU A 136 -1.37 3.71 -3.54
CA LEU A 136 -1.70 2.45 -2.92
C LEU A 136 -3.10 2.56 -2.33
N THR A 137 -4.00 1.65 -2.72
CA THR A 137 -5.32 1.54 -2.10
C THR A 137 -5.50 0.20 -1.40
N TYR A 138 -6.35 0.22 -0.39
CA TYR A 138 -6.92 -0.96 0.27
C TYR A 138 -8.44 -0.84 0.18
N GLY A 139 -9.12 -1.90 -0.27
CA GLY A 139 -10.57 -2.00 -0.25
C GLY A 139 -11.02 -3.32 0.36
N GLU A 140 -11.78 -3.28 1.45
CA GLU A 140 -12.46 -4.43 2.07
C GLU A 140 -13.82 -4.62 1.40
N ILE A 141 -14.01 -5.71 0.66
CA ILE A 141 -15.23 -5.97 -0.11
C ILE A 141 -16.32 -6.49 0.82
N ALA A 142 -17.45 -5.80 0.85
CA ALA A 142 -18.51 -6.04 1.82
C ALA A 142 -19.13 -7.45 1.71
N SER A 143 -19.28 -7.96 0.49
CA SER A 143 -19.98 -9.21 0.19
C SER A 143 -19.13 -10.47 0.37
N THR A 144 -17.83 -10.41 0.07
CA THR A 144 -16.94 -11.58 0.08
C THR A 144 -16.07 -11.67 1.31
N LYS A 145 -15.94 -10.58 2.08
CA LYS A 145 -14.97 -10.46 3.19
C LYS A 145 -13.52 -10.70 2.76
N GLU A 146 -13.25 -10.41 1.49
CA GLU A 146 -11.91 -10.30 0.92
C GLU A 146 -11.50 -8.83 0.91
N SER A 147 -10.19 -8.57 0.85
CA SER A 147 -9.69 -7.24 0.54
C SER A 147 -8.79 -7.27 -0.69
N VAL A 148 -8.87 -6.23 -1.49
CA VAL A 148 -7.95 -5.98 -2.60
C VAL A 148 -7.02 -4.84 -2.21
N ILE A 149 -5.72 -5.08 -2.36
CA ILE A 149 -4.69 -4.07 -2.25
C ILE A 149 -4.18 -3.79 -3.66
N HIS A 150 -4.13 -2.53 -4.03
CA HIS A 150 -3.82 -2.11 -5.38
C HIS A 150 -2.74 -1.03 -5.36
N TYR A 151 -1.57 -1.37 -5.90
CA TYR A 151 -0.51 -0.40 -6.21
C TYR A 151 -0.64 -0.03 -7.68
N TYR A 152 -0.66 1.26 -8.00
CA TYR A 152 -0.69 1.70 -9.39
C TYR A 152 0.10 2.98 -9.64
N SER A 153 0.61 3.07 -10.87
CA SER A 153 1.35 4.24 -11.35
C SER A 153 0.38 5.34 -11.76
N LEU A 154 0.67 6.58 -11.36
CA LEU A 154 -0.03 7.77 -11.85
C LEU A 154 0.48 8.20 -13.24
N SER A 155 1.69 7.78 -13.62
CA SER A 155 2.20 7.94 -14.98
C SER A 155 1.63 6.86 -15.90
N THR A 156 1.05 7.30 -17.03
CA THR A 156 0.67 6.44 -18.16
C THR A 156 1.60 6.61 -19.37
N ASN A 157 2.61 7.51 -19.26
CA ASN A 157 3.62 7.79 -20.27
C ASN A 157 4.77 6.78 -20.17
N PHE A 158 4.50 5.57 -20.64
CA PHE A 158 5.41 4.42 -20.61
C PHE A 158 6.11 4.16 -21.94
#